data_AF-A0A161QLL3-F1
#
_entry.id   AF-A0A161QLL3-F1
#
_cell.length_a   1.000
_cell.length_b   1.000
_cell.length_c   1.000
_cell.angle_alpha   90.00
_cell.angle_beta   90.00
_cell.angle_gamma   90.00
#
_symmetry.space_group_name_H-M   'P 1'
#
loop_
_entity.id
_entity.type
_entity.pdbx_description
1 polymer ?
#
loop_
_entity_poly.entity_id
_entity_poly.type
_entity_poly.pdbx_seq_one_letter_code
_entity_poly.pdbx_strand_id
1 'polypeptide(L)'
;MLYNIFKALRKGEDHIKIIQDFTEPYFKTVGEQSKSYRVIGCKDGKEKHFPVTFKTLKRARIFNYRYACDNPEWLNRNGDISEYNVKNGRPEYKNIWHDNVIENVYKKYIDFDSWEI
;
A
#
# COMPACT_ATOMS: atom_id res chain seq x y z
N MET A 1 -6.54 -15.85 29.41
CA MET A 1 -7.10 -15.40 28.11
C MET A 1 -6.32 -14.22 27.49
N LEU A 2 -5.81 -13.26 28.28
CA LEU A 2 -4.99 -12.12 27.82
C LEU A 2 -3.64 -12.51 27.16
N TYR A 3 -2.97 -13.57 27.65
CA TYR A 3 -1.66 -14.00 27.14
C TYR A 3 -1.64 -14.35 25.63
N ASN A 4 -2.71 -14.95 25.13
CA ASN A 4 -2.82 -15.33 23.72
C ASN A 4 -3.08 -14.14 22.79
N ILE A 5 -3.78 -13.10 23.29
CA ILE A 5 -4.03 -11.85 22.55
C ILE A 5 -2.72 -11.08 22.38
N PHE A 6 -1.92 -10.94 23.44
CA PHE A 6 -0.61 -10.28 23.37
C PHE A 6 0.42 -11.06 22.53
N LYS A 7 0.31 -12.38 22.43
CA LYS A 7 1.18 -13.19 21.56
C LYS A 7 0.78 -13.09 20.09
N ALA A 8 -0.54 -13.03 19.79
CA ALA A 8 -1.04 -12.80 18.45
C ALA A 8 -0.75 -11.37 17.95
N LEU A 9 -0.89 -10.36 18.83
CA LEU A 9 -0.51 -8.98 18.55
C LEU A 9 0.99 -8.84 18.28
N ARG A 10 1.85 -9.37 19.17
CA ARG A 10 3.31 -9.34 18.95
C ARG A 10 3.75 -10.06 17.67
N LYS A 11 3.16 -11.22 17.38
CA LYS A 11 3.45 -11.95 16.14
C LYS A 11 2.95 -11.20 14.91
N GLY A 12 1.87 -10.44 15.03
CA GLY A 12 1.38 -9.52 14.00
C GLY A 12 2.31 -8.32 13.81
N GLU A 13 2.75 -7.68 14.90
CA GLU A 13 3.69 -6.55 14.90
C GLU A 13 5.06 -6.94 14.33
N ASP A 14 5.61 -8.10 14.71
CA ASP A 14 6.86 -8.63 14.16
C ASP A 14 6.73 -8.96 12.67
N HIS A 15 5.59 -9.52 12.26
CA HIS A 15 5.30 -9.79 10.85
C HIS A 15 5.14 -8.49 10.05
N ILE A 16 4.54 -7.46 10.63
CA ILE A 16 4.41 -6.12 10.03
C ILE A 16 5.78 -5.47 9.90
N LYS A 17 6.65 -5.55 10.92
CA LYS A 17 8.03 -5.05 10.84
C LYS A 17 8.85 -5.73 9.76
N ILE A 18 8.79 -7.08 9.70
CA ILE A 18 9.48 -7.83 8.64
C ILE A 18 8.97 -7.39 7.27
N ILE A 19 7.65 -7.25 7.08
CA ILE A 19 7.12 -6.75 5.80
C ILE A 19 7.61 -5.32 5.53
N GLN A 20 7.54 -4.41 6.51
CA GLN A 20 7.99 -3.02 6.38
C GLN A 20 9.46 -2.92 5.96
N ASP A 21 10.35 -3.72 6.54
CA ASP A 21 11.78 -3.73 6.19
C ASP A 21 12.04 -4.15 4.74
N PHE A 22 11.14 -4.94 4.13
CA PHE A 22 11.24 -5.37 2.74
C PHE A 22 10.42 -4.52 1.76
N THR A 23 9.44 -3.76 2.25
CA THR A 23 8.50 -3.02 1.41
C THR A 23 8.65 -1.52 1.47
N GLU A 24 9.34 -0.93 2.45
CA GLU A 24 9.61 0.50 2.45
C GLU A 24 10.54 0.92 1.29
N PRO A 25 10.28 2.08 0.66
CA PRO A 25 9.06 2.90 0.75
C PRO A 25 7.81 2.23 0.14
N TYR A 26 6.62 2.47 0.73
CA TYR A 26 5.36 1.91 0.22
C TYR A 26 4.19 2.90 0.23
N PHE A 27 3.16 2.60 -0.55
CA PHE A 27 1.89 3.33 -0.53
C PHE A 27 0.82 2.55 0.23
N LYS A 28 0.29 3.13 1.29
CA LYS A 28 -0.87 2.64 2.01
C LYS A 28 -2.14 3.20 1.37
N THR A 29 -2.91 2.34 0.72
CA THR A 29 -4.19 2.70 0.10
C THR A 29 -5.33 2.30 1.03
N VAL A 30 -5.97 3.30 1.66
CA VAL A 30 -7.04 3.11 2.64
C VAL A 30 -8.40 3.28 1.97
N GLY A 31 -9.17 2.19 1.88
CA GLY A 31 -10.55 2.20 1.42
C GLY A 31 -11.53 2.51 2.56
N GLU A 32 -12.33 3.55 2.38
CA GLU A 32 -13.35 3.98 3.33
C GLU A 32 -14.74 3.42 2.99
N GLN A 33 -15.61 3.35 4.00
CA GLN A 33 -17.00 2.89 3.85
C GLN A 33 -17.82 3.76 2.89
N SER A 34 -17.40 5.00 2.63
CA SER A 34 -17.97 5.97 1.69
C SER A 34 -17.56 5.77 0.22
N LYS A 35 -16.89 4.66 -0.11
CA LYS A 35 -16.33 4.35 -1.45
C LYS A 35 -15.24 5.32 -1.94
N SER A 36 -14.57 6.02 -1.03
CA SER A 36 -13.35 6.77 -1.32
C SER A 36 -12.11 5.96 -0.93
N TYR A 37 -11.02 6.25 -1.63
CA TYR A 37 -9.69 5.75 -1.33
C TYR A 37 -8.78 6.93 -1.02
N ARG A 38 -8.04 6.83 0.08
CA ARG A 38 -6.94 7.73 0.42
C ARG A 38 -5.63 7.00 0.21
N VAL A 39 -4.62 7.74 -0.25
CA VAL A 39 -3.24 7.24 -0.34
C VAL A 39 -2.40 7.95 0.72
N ILE A 40 -1.60 7.17 1.42
CA ILE A 40 -0.60 7.64 2.37
C ILE A 40 0.73 7.00 1.95
N GLY A 41 1.75 7.81 1.69
CA GLY A 41 3.09 7.30 1.45
C GLY A 41 3.79 7.03 2.78
N CYS A 42 4.40 5.86 2.94
CA CYS A 42 5.17 5.50 4.13
C CYS A 42 6.64 5.30 3.74
N LYS A 43 7.53 6.05 4.39
CA LYS A 43 8.97 6.00 4.14
C LYS A 43 9.75 6.47 5.36
N ASP A 44 10.81 5.76 5.72
CA ASP A 44 11.69 6.08 6.86
C ASP A 44 10.91 6.20 8.18
N GLY A 45 9.91 5.33 8.36
CA GLY A 45 8.99 5.37 9.50
C GLY A 45 8.08 6.62 9.56
N LYS A 46 8.01 7.42 8.50
CA LYS A 46 7.16 8.62 8.40
C LYS A 46 6.04 8.43 7.39
N GLU A 47 4.89 9.04 7.68
CA GLU A 47 3.74 9.10 6.78
C GLU A 47 3.68 10.43 6.03
N LYS A 48 3.48 10.37 4.71
CA LYS A 48 3.17 11.48 3.80
C LYS A 48 1.72 11.36 3.35
N HIS A 49 0.86 12.25 3.84
CA HIS A 49 -0.53 12.31 3.40
C HIS A 49 -0.66 13.07 2.09
N PHE A 50 -1.26 12.44 1.09
CA PHE A 50 -1.60 13.11 -0.16
C PHE A 50 -2.98 13.77 -0.04
N PRO A 51 -3.13 15.06 -0.42
CA PRO A 51 -4.38 15.80 -0.25
C PRO A 51 -5.43 15.46 -1.34
N VAL A 52 -5.47 14.20 -1.77
CA VAL A 52 -6.34 13.72 -2.86
C VAL A 52 -7.09 12.48 -2.39
N THR A 53 -8.38 12.42 -2.73
CA THR A 53 -9.21 11.23 -2.55
C THR A 53 -9.63 10.68 -3.91
N PHE A 54 -9.71 9.36 -4.03
CA PHE A 54 -10.04 8.69 -5.27
C PHE A 54 -11.36 7.94 -5.13
N LYS A 55 -12.22 7.99 -6.15
CA LYS A 55 -13.48 7.24 -6.19
C LYS A 55 -13.30 5.74 -6.40
N THR A 56 -12.12 5.30 -6.86
CA THR A 56 -11.84 3.89 -7.16
C THR A 56 -10.40 3.54 -6.80
N LEU A 57 -10.18 2.27 -6.44
CA LEU A 57 -8.83 1.74 -6.19
C LEU A 57 -7.94 1.88 -7.43
N LYS A 58 -8.50 1.70 -8.64
CA LYS A 58 -7.77 1.89 -9.90
C LYS A 58 -7.17 3.29 -10.01
N ARG A 59 -7.94 4.34 -9.68
CA ARG A 59 -7.44 5.72 -9.73
C ARG A 59 -6.37 6.00 -8.68
N ALA A 60 -6.50 5.44 -7.48
CA ALA A 60 -5.45 5.53 -6.46
C ALA A 60 -4.16 4.85 -6.93
N ARG A 61 -4.27 3.72 -7.63
CA ARG A 61 -3.12 2.99 -8.18
C ARG A 61 -2.44 3.70 -9.35
N ILE A 62 -3.21 4.32 -10.25
CA ILE A 62 -2.66 5.21 -11.29
C ILE A 62 -1.86 6.35 -10.64
N PHE A 63 -2.40 6.94 -9.56
CA PHE A 63 -1.69 7.96 -8.81
C PHE A 63 -0.38 7.43 -8.22
N ASN A 64 -0.39 6.28 -7.52
CA ASN A 64 0.81 5.67 -6.96
C ASN A 64 1.87 5.39 -8.04
N TYR A 65 1.45 4.84 -9.18
CA TYR A 65 2.30 4.56 -10.33
C TYR A 65 3.01 5.83 -10.82
N ARG A 66 2.24 6.85 -11.20
CA ARG A 66 2.79 8.12 -11.71
C ARG A 66 3.68 8.80 -10.69
N TYR A 67 3.23 8.87 -9.44
CA TYR A 67 4.00 9.49 -8.38
C TYR A 67 5.34 8.79 -8.15
N ALA A 68 5.38 7.45 -8.19
CA ALA A 68 6.64 6.70 -8.07
C ALA A 68 7.55 6.83 -9.31
N CYS A 69 6.98 6.95 -10.51
CA CYS A 69 7.75 7.25 -11.72
C CYS A 69 8.44 8.62 -11.63
N ASP A 70 7.72 9.64 -11.15
CA ASP A 70 8.27 11.00 -10.98
C ASP A 70 9.21 11.12 -9.77
N ASN A 71 9.10 10.20 -8.81
CA ASN A 71 9.84 10.23 -7.55
C ASN A 71 10.44 8.84 -7.26
N PRO A 72 11.56 8.46 -7.92
CA PRO A 72 12.15 7.12 -7.82
C PRO A 72 12.56 6.72 -6.39
N GLU A 73 12.67 7.67 -5.47
CA GLU A 73 12.91 7.40 -4.06
C GLU A 73 11.71 6.78 -3.34
N TRP A 74 10.59 6.57 -4.05
CA TRP A 74 9.40 5.80 -3.64
C TRP A 74 9.35 4.39 -4.23
N LEU A 75 10.38 3.99 -4.98
CA LEU A 75 10.57 2.60 -5.38
C LEU A 75 11.23 1.84 -4.23
N ASN A 76 10.78 0.61 -4.00
CA ASN A 76 11.39 -0.32 -3.06
C ASN A 76 12.77 -0.78 -3.57
N ARG A 77 13.47 -1.59 -2.77
CA ARG A 77 14.81 -2.10 -3.10
C ARG A 77 14.91 -2.88 -4.43
N ASN A 78 13.79 -3.38 -4.96
CA ASN A 78 13.74 -4.08 -6.24
C ASN A 78 13.51 -3.13 -7.42
N GLY A 79 13.35 -1.83 -7.18
CA GLY A 79 12.97 -0.86 -8.20
C GLY A 79 11.49 -0.91 -8.58
N ASP A 80 10.62 -1.49 -7.74
CA ASP A 80 9.17 -1.59 -7.96
C ASP A 80 8.41 -0.84 -6.85
N ILE A 81 7.10 -0.75 -6.99
CA ILE A 81 6.17 -0.14 -6.04
C ILE A 81 5.73 -1.20 -5.03
N SER A 82 5.71 -0.83 -3.76
CA SER A 82 5.06 -1.59 -2.70
C SER A 82 3.71 -0.95 -2.33
N GLU A 83 2.66 -1.76 -2.13
CA GLU A 83 1.31 -1.29 -1.76
C GLU A 83 0.76 -2.06 -0.57
N TYR A 84 0.24 -1.33 0.42
CA TYR A 84 -0.56 -1.89 1.51
C TYR A 84 -2.03 -1.48 1.39
N ASN A 85 -2.90 -2.43 1.07
CA ASN A 85 -4.33 -2.20 0.91
C ASN A 85 -5.08 -2.42 2.22
N VAL A 86 -5.57 -1.32 2.80
CA VAL A 86 -6.31 -1.31 4.05
C VAL A 86 -7.78 -1.04 3.76
N LYS A 87 -8.69 -1.78 4.40
CA LYS A 87 -10.13 -1.50 4.34
C LYS A 87 -10.68 -1.21 5.72
N ASN A 88 -11.23 -0.02 5.91
CA ASN A 88 -11.84 0.36 7.18
C ASN A 88 -12.98 -0.58 7.56
N GLY A 89 -12.98 -1.03 8.82
CA GLY A 89 -13.96 -1.99 9.34
C GLY A 89 -13.67 -3.46 8.97
N ARG A 90 -12.51 -3.78 8.38
CA ARG A 90 -12.03 -5.17 8.24
C ARG A 90 -10.96 -5.49 9.29
N PRO A 91 -10.89 -6.74 9.78
CA PRO A 91 -9.77 -7.21 10.60
C PRO A 91 -8.43 -7.08 9.86
N GLU A 92 -7.37 -6.71 10.58
CA GLU A 92 -6.03 -6.44 10.04
C GLU A 92 -5.48 -7.59 9.18
N TYR A 93 -5.69 -8.84 9.60
CA TYR A 93 -5.22 -10.02 8.85
C TYR A 93 -5.88 -10.20 7.47
N LYS A 94 -6.94 -9.43 7.16
CA LYS A 94 -7.59 -9.42 5.83
C LYS A 94 -7.12 -8.27 4.95
N ASN A 95 -6.27 -7.37 5.46
CA ASN A 95 -5.59 -6.38 4.65
C ASN A 95 -4.47 -7.06 3.86
N ILE A 96 -4.16 -6.53 2.69
CA ILE A 96 -3.29 -7.21 1.73
C ILE A 96 -2.06 -6.35 1.47
N TRP A 97 -0.89 -6.95 1.67
CA TRP A 97 0.38 -6.44 1.21
C TRP A 97 0.68 -6.94 -0.19
N HIS A 98 1.19 -6.05 -1.03
CA HIS A 98 1.73 -6.35 -2.33
C HIS A 98 3.13 -5.77 -2.41
N ASP A 99 4.13 -6.64 -2.52
CA ASP A 99 5.42 -6.32 -3.10
C ASP A 99 5.35 -6.50 -4.62
N ASN A 100 6.17 -5.74 -5.34
CA ASN A 100 6.24 -5.76 -6.81
C ASN A 100 4.87 -5.55 -7.49
N VAL A 101 4.25 -4.41 -7.16
CA VAL A 101 2.85 -4.13 -7.48
C VAL A 101 2.64 -4.00 -8.99
N ILE A 102 3.62 -3.52 -9.75
CA ILE A 102 3.49 -3.42 -11.21
C ILE A 102 3.19 -4.80 -11.79
N GLU A 103 4.01 -5.80 -11.48
CA GLU A 103 3.86 -7.17 -11.97
C GLU A 103 2.60 -7.86 -11.43
N ASN A 104 2.40 -7.79 -10.11
CA ASN A 104 1.39 -8.60 -9.44
C ASN A 104 -0.03 -8.01 -9.54
N VAL A 105 -0.14 -6.71 -9.81
CA VAL A 105 -1.39 -5.97 -9.64
C VAL A 105 -1.68 -5.06 -10.84
N TYR A 106 -0.77 -4.17 -11.24
CA TYR A 106 -1.10 -3.11 -12.21
C TYR A 106 -1.16 -3.62 -13.64
N LYS A 107 -0.26 -4.52 -14.05
CA LYS A 107 -0.27 -5.14 -15.40
C LYS A 107 -1.56 -5.90 -15.73
N LYS A 108 -2.39 -6.22 -14.73
CA LYS A 108 -3.70 -6.88 -14.94
C LYS A 108 -4.76 -5.94 -15.52
N TYR A 109 -4.54 -4.61 -15.49
CA TYR A 109 -5.45 -3.66 -16.11
C TYR A 109 -5.20 -3.61 -17.62
N ILE A 110 -6.25 -3.81 -18.42
CA ILE A 110 -6.16 -3.83 -19.89
C ILE A 110 -5.60 -2.53 -20.49
N ASP A 111 -5.75 -1.43 -19.76
CA ASP A 111 -5.30 -0.10 -20.15
C ASP A 111 -4.05 0.35 -19.37
N PHE A 112 -3.30 -0.58 -18.77
CA PHE A 112 -2.08 -0.27 -18.00
C PHE A 112 -1.06 0.51 -18.83
N ASP A 113 -0.81 0.11 -20.08
CA ASP A 113 0.13 0.83 -20.96
C ASP A 113 -0.34 2.26 -21.27
N SER A 114 -1.64 2.54 -21.13
CA SER A 114 -2.21 3.88 -21.27
C SER A 114 -2.18 4.70 -19.96
N TRP A 115 -1.61 4.15 -18.88
CA TRP A 115 -1.43 4.89 -17.62
C TRP A 115 -0.27 5.89 -17.67
N GLU A 116 0.27 6.13 -18.87
CA GLU A 116 1.42 6.99 -19.19
C GLU A 116 1.55 8.21 -18.28
N ILE A 117 2.83 8.49 -18.01
CA ILE A 117 3.46 9.51 -17.17
C ILE A 117 3.00 10.90 -17.60
#